data_AF-A0A183IMC6-F1
#
_entry.id   AF-A0A183IMC6-F1
#
_cell.length_a   1.000
_cell.length_b   1.000
_cell.length_c   1.000
_cell.angle_alpha   90.00
_cell.angle_beta   90.00
_cell.angle_gamma   90.00
#
_symmetry.space_group_name_H-M   'P 1'
#
loop_
_entity.id
_entity.type
_entity.pdbx_description
1 polymer ?
#
loop_
_entity_poly.entity_id
_entity_poly.type
_entity_poly.pdbx_seq_one_letter_code
_entity_poly.pdbx_strand_id
1 'polypeptide(L)'
;LPSGVAQWISSVVQSCRKNGFVVTLFNRIRFLPHITSGRSDERHRAERQAVNSSIQGSAADVFKKSIVALDQAISSTFLADHPVNFASPCFAVDHRLDVLPVLQLHDEVIFEVRTEVLTEAAKLIKSVMESAVKLKAKLLVHMRAGPSWGEMKPLVI
;
A
#
# COMPACT_ATOMS: atom_id res chain seq x y z
N LEU A 1 -23.15 10.39 -22.68
CA LEU A 1 -22.09 11.11 -21.93
C LEU A 1 -20.92 10.15 -21.69
N PRO A 2 -19.66 10.58 -21.76
CA PRO A 2 -18.53 9.71 -21.44
C PRO A 2 -18.62 9.23 -19.99
N SER A 3 -18.15 8.02 -19.71
CA SER A 3 -18.12 7.48 -18.34
C SER A 3 -17.24 8.34 -17.43
N GLY A 4 -17.51 8.31 -16.13
CA GLY A 4 -16.69 9.04 -15.14
C GLY A 4 -15.21 8.65 -15.19
N VAL A 5 -14.90 7.39 -15.55
CA VAL A 5 -13.52 6.92 -15.75
C VAL A 5 -12.88 7.59 -16.97
N ALA A 6 -13.58 7.66 -18.10
CA ALA A 6 -13.05 8.30 -19.31
C ALA A 6 -12.80 9.80 -19.09
N GLN A 7 -13.70 10.47 -18.35
CA GLN A 7 -13.54 11.88 -17.96
C GLN A 7 -12.32 12.07 -17.07
N TRP A 8 -12.12 11.19 -16.08
CA TRP A 8 -10.94 11.24 -15.20
C TRP A 8 -9.63 10.99 -15.95
N ILE A 9 -9.57 10.00 -16.84
CA ILE A 9 -8.37 9.72 -17.66
C ILE A 9 -8.00 10.97 -18.48
N SER A 10 -8.99 11.57 -19.14
CA SER A 10 -8.80 12.77 -19.95
C SER A 10 -8.28 13.94 -19.10
N SER A 11 -8.84 14.15 -17.90
CA SER A 11 -8.41 15.23 -17.02
C SER A 11 -6.99 15.06 -16.49
N VAL A 12 -6.58 13.83 -16.16
CA VAL A 12 -5.20 13.51 -15.76
C VAL A 12 -4.22 13.82 -16.89
N VAL A 13 -4.50 13.37 -18.12
CA VAL A 13 -3.65 13.63 -19.28
C VAL A 13 -3.56 15.13 -19.59
N GLN A 14 -4.69 15.85 -19.59
CA GLN A 14 -4.72 17.29 -19.83
C GLN A 14 -3.93 18.07 -18.78
N SER A 15 -4.10 17.73 -17.50
CA SER A 15 -3.35 18.33 -16.40
C SER A 15 -1.84 18.06 -16.55
N CYS A 16 -1.46 16.83 -16.88
CA CYS A 16 -0.06 16.47 -17.08
C CYS A 16 0.56 17.20 -18.28
N ARG A 17 -0.17 17.37 -19.40
CA ARG A 17 0.28 18.15 -20.56
C ARG A 17 0.53 19.63 -20.21
N LYS A 18 -0.32 20.20 -19.36
CA LYS A 18 -0.19 21.60 -18.91
C LYS A 18 0.99 21.78 -17.95
N ASN A 19 1.18 20.85 -17.01
CA ASN A 19 2.10 21.02 -15.89
C ASN A 19 3.45 20.31 -16.08
N GLY A 20 3.54 19.31 -16.96
CA GLY A 20 4.74 18.48 -17.16
C GLY A 20 4.91 17.36 -16.12
N PHE A 21 3.95 17.18 -15.21
CA PHE A 21 3.99 16.17 -14.16
C PHE A 21 2.59 15.69 -13.73
N VAL A 22 2.55 14.56 -13.03
CA VAL A 22 1.39 14.06 -12.29
C VAL A 22 1.67 14.02 -10.79
N VAL A 23 0.60 14.04 -10.00
CA VAL A 23 0.62 14.00 -8.54
C VAL A 23 -0.23 12.84 -8.05
N THR A 24 0.24 12.10 -7.05
CA THR A 24 -0.55 11.05 -6.36
C THR A 24 -1.49 11.66 -5.32
N LEU A 25 -2.39 10.85 -4.73
CA LEU A 25 -3.27 11.27 -3.63
C LEU A 25 -2.54 11.89 -2.44
N PHE A 26 -1.26 11.55 -2.24
CA PHE A 26 -0.43 12.04 -1.15
C PHE A 26 0.73 12.92 -1.61
N ASN A 27 0.50 13.69 -2.67
CA ASN A 27 1.37 14.77 -3.13
C ASN A 27 2.76 14.32 -3.64
N ARG A 28 2.95 13.03 -3.95
CA ARG A 28 4.17 12.60 -4.63
C ARG A 28 4.10 12.98 -6.10
N ILE A 29 5.16 13.62 -6.60
CA ILE A 29 5.23 14.12 -7.98
C ILE A 29 6.01 13.14 -8.86
N ARG A 30 5.53 12.92 -10.09
CA ARG A 30 6.29 12.29 -11.16
C ARG A 30 6.31 13.19 -12.38
N PHE A 31 7.50 13.63 -12.77
CA PHE A 31 7.72 14.38 -14.00
C PHE A 31 7.63 13.46 -15.23
N LEU A 32 6.97 13.94 -16.28
CA LEU A 32 6.80 13.24 -17.55
C LEU A 32 7.18 14.19 -18.69
N PRO A 33 8.48 14.40 -18.94
CA PRO A 33 8.96 15.42 -19.90
C PRO A 33 8.48 15.18 -21.34
N HIS A 34 8.18 13.93 -21.69
CA HIS A 34 7.73 13.56 -23.04
C HIS A 34 6.21 13.71 -23.25
N ILE A 35 5.45 14.24 -22.27
CA ILE A 35 3.99 14.39 -22.36
C ILE A 35 3.55 15.36 -23.47
N THR A 36 4.44 16.25 -23.91
CA THR A 36 4.23 17.17 -25.03
C THR A 36 5.13 16.87 -26.23
N SER A 37 5.75 15.68 -26.29
CA SER A 37 6.63 15.31 -27.40
C SER A 37 5.89 15.38 -28.75
N GLY A 38 6.57 15.89 -29.77
CA GLY A 38 6.09 15.85 -31.16
C GLY A 38 5.99 14.43 -31.70
N ARG A 39 6.83 13.52 -31.17
CA ARG A 39 6.81 12.09 -31.47
C ARG A 39 5.59 11.41 -30.83
N SER A 40 4.72 10.88 -31.68
CA SER A 40 3.42 10.32 -31.29
C SER A 40 3.56 9.13 -30.32
N ASP A 41 4.54 8.26 -30.56
CA ASP A 41 4.88 7.10 -29.72
C ASP A 41 5.30 7.51 -28.31
N GLU A 42 6.20 8.48 -28.18
CA GLU A 42 6.66 9.00 -26.88
C GLU A 42 5.53 9.66 -26.11
N ARG A 43 4.75 10.50 -26.79
CA ARG A 43 3.61 11.19 -26.19
C ARG A 43 2.56 10.20 -25.68
N HIS A 44 2.13 9.24 -26.50
CA HIS A 44 1.17 8.22 -26.05
C HIS A 44 1.71 7.35 -24.91
N ARG A 45 3.02 7.07 -24.89
CA ARG A 45 3.66 6.38 -23.75
C ARG A 45 3.60 7.22 -22.48
N ALA A 46 3.92 8.51 -22.57
CA ALA A 46 3.84 9.43 -21.44
C ALA A 46 2.41 9.57 -20.91
N GLU A 47 1.40 9.59 -21.79
CA GLU A 47 -0.01 9.63 -21.39
C GLU A 47 -0.43 8.39 -20.59
N ARG A 48 -0.06 7.19 -21.07
CA ARG A 48 -0.28 5.95 -20.31
C ARG A 48 0.45 5.97 -18.97
N GLN A 49 1.68 6.48 -18.95
CA GLN A 49 2.45 6.63 -17.71
C GLN A 49 1.80 7.62 -16.74
N ALA A 50 1.21 8.71 -17.22
CA ALA A 50 0.51 9.69 -16.39
C ALA A 50 -0.64 9.01 -15.63
N VAL A 51 -1.52 8.32 -16.36
CA VAL A 51 -2.67 7.60 -15.79
C VAL A 51 -2.21 6.52 -14.81
N ASN A 52 -1.26 5.67 -15.22
CA ASN A 52 -0.76 4.58 -14.39
C ASN A 52 -0.09 5.08 -13.11
N SER A 53 0.70 6.16 -13.20
CA SER A 53 1.38 6.73 -12.03
C SER A 53 0.40 7.34 -11.05
N SER A 54 -0.65 8.00 -11.54
CA SER A 54 -1.70 8.56 -10.68
C SER A 54 -2.44 7.47 -9.91
N ILE A 55 -2.79 6.34 -10.54
CA ILE A 55 -3.51 5.26 -9.84
C ILE A 55 -2.59 4.37 -9.00
N GLN A 56 -1.55 3.80 -9.60
CA GLN A 56 -0.64 2.85 -8.91
C GLN A 56 0.18 3.56 -7.84
N GLY A 57 0.63 4.78 -8.13
CA GLY A 57 1.37 5.57 -7.15
C GLY A 57 0.52 5.91 -5.93
N SER A 58 -0.74 6.29 -6.14
CA SER A 58 -1.67 6.55 -5.04
C SER A 58 -1.99 5.28 -4.24
N ALA A 59 -2.19 4.14 -4.91
CA ALA A 59 -2.38 2.85 -4.23
C ALA A 59 -1.18 2.49 -3.35
N ALA A 60 0.04 2.64 -3.88
CA ALA A 60 1.27 2.41 -3.12
C ALA A 60 1.40 3.37 -1.93
N ASP A 61 0.94 4.61 -2.06
CA ASP A 61 0.98 5.59 -0.97
C ASP A 61 -0.03 5.25 0.14
N VAL A 62 -1.25 4.82 -0.23
CA VAL A 62 -2.25 4.31 0.72
C VAL A 62 -1.65 3.14 1.49
N PHE A 63 -1.11 2.14 0.77
CA PHE A 63 -0.55 0.95 1.39
C PHE A 63 0.62 1.27 2.32
N LYS A 64 1.57 2.12 1.89
CA LYS A 64 2.69 2.54 2.73
C LYS A 64 2.24 3.27 4.00
N LYS A 65 1.19 4.09 3.92
CA LYS A 65 0.60 4.70 5.12
C LYS A 65 0.01 3.66 6.07
N SER A 66 -0.66 2.63 5.53
CA SER A 66 -1.13 1.51 6.33
C SER A 66 0.03 0.76 7.00
N ILE A 67 1.14 0.53 6.31
CA ILE A 67 2.33 -0.10 6.89
C ILE A 67 2.92 0.73 8.04
N VAL A 68 3.05 2.05 7.86
CA VAL A 68 3.55 2.93 8.95
C VAL A 68 2.60 2.92 10.16
N ALA A 69 1.29 2.94 9.93
CA ALA A 69 0.31 2.86 11.02
C ALA A 69 0.36 1.49 11.72
N LEU A 70 0.55 0.41 10.96
CA LEU A 70 0.72 -0.94 11.49
C LEU A 70 1.98 -1.06 12.33
N ASP A 71 3.11 -0.55 11.85
CA ASP A 71 4.38 -0.55 12.57
C ASP A 71 4.23 0.08 13.96
N GLN A 72 3.57 1.24 14.01
CA GLN A 72 3.30 1.95 15.27
C GLN A 72 2.37 1.13 16.19
N ALA A 73 1.28 0.59 15.66
CA ALA A 73 0.28 -0.15 16.43
C ALA A 73 0.81 -1.49 16.97
N ILE A 74 1.58 -2.22 16.16
CA ILE A 74 2.23 -3.47 16.57
C ILE A 74 3.29 -3.15 17.63
N SER A 75 4.10 -2.11 17.41
CA SER A 75 5.13 -1.70 18.37
C SER A 75 4.55 -1.35 19.73
N SER A 76 3.43 -0.63 19.77
CA SER A 76 2.79 -0.25 21.05
C SER A 76 2.11 -1.41 21.78
N THR A 77 1.73 -2.48 21.07
CA THR A 77 0.89 -3.55 21.61
C THR A 77 1.69 -4.82 21.94
N PHE A 78 2.62 -5.20 21.06
CA PHE A 78 3.31 -6.48 21.11
C PHE A 78 4.83 -6.38 21.35
N LEU A 79 5.40 -5.17 21.31
CA LEU A 79 6.86 -4.96 21.32
C LEU A 79 7.38 -4.07 22.45
N ALA A 80 6.62 -3.93 23.55
CA ALA A 80 6.92 -3.01 24.65
C ALA A 80 8.33 -3.17 25.26
N ASP A 81 8.88 -4.39 25.27
CA ASP A 81 10.19 -4.69 25.87
C ASP A 81 11.33 -4.88 24.83
N HIS A 82 11.03 -4.96 23.54
CA HIS A 82 12.02 -5.19 22.46
C HIS A 82 11.62 -4.47 21.15
N PRO A 83 12.17 -3.27 20.85
CA PRO A 83 11.75 -2.47 19.71
C PRO A 83 12.33 -3.01 18.39
N VAL A 84 11.56 -3.83 17.68
CA VAL A 84 11.86 -4.26 16.31
C VAL A 84 10.76 -3.73 15.40
N ASN A 85 11.12 -2.83 14.49
CA ASN A 85 10.18 -2.21 13.55
C ASN A 85 10.36 -2.77 12.13
N PHE A 86 9.47 -2.38 11.20
CA PHE A 86 9.59 -2.74 9.78
C PHE A 86 10.92 -2.30 9.11
N ALA A 87 11.70 -1.41 9.74
CA ALA A 87 13.01 -0.96 9.26
C ALA A 87 14.19 -1.70 9.92
N SER A 88 13.92 -2.61 10.86
CA SER A 88 14.95 -3.33 11.59
C SER A 88 15.58 -4.42 10.70
N PRO A 89 16.92 -4.58 10.71
CA PRO A 89 17.57 -5.61 9.92
C PRO A 89 17.07 -7.00 10.35
N CYS A 90 16.79 -7.91 9.40
CA CYS A 90 16.30 -9.26 9.69
C CYS A 90 17.16 -10.04 10.70
N PHE A 91 18.46 -9.73 10.83
CA PHE A 91 19.36 -10.39 11.78
C PHE A 91 19.24 -9.89 13.23
N ALA A 92 18.53 -8.78 13.46
CA ALA A 92 18.26 -8.24 14.79
C ALA A 92 16.92 -8.70 15.36
N VAL A 93 16.19 -9.56 14.62
CA VAL A 93 14.86 -10.01 14.99
C VAL A 93 14.97 -11.15 16.00
N ASP A 94 14.53 -10.90 17.22
CA ASP A 94 14.38 -11.94 18.24
C ASP A 94 13.19 -12.86 17.85
N HIS A 95 13.40 -14.18 17.82
CA HIS A 95 12.33 -15.16 17.58
C HIS A 95 11.26 -15.18 18.70
N ARG A 96 11.38 -14.31 19.71
CA ARG A 96 10.38 -14.14 20.78
C ARG A 96 9.25 -13.19 20.42
N LEU A 97 9.34 -12.43 19.32
CA LEU A 97 8.30 -11.46 18.98
C LEU A 97 6.97 -12.16 18.66
N ASP A 98 5.89 -11.63 19.22
CA ASP A 98 4.56 -12.19 19.03
C ASP A 98 3.98 -11.90 17.64
N VAL A 99 4.40 -10.79 17.02
CA VAL A 99 4.02 -10.38 15.66
C VAL A 99 5.23 -9.83 14.94
N LEU A 100 5.67 -10.50 13.88
CA LEU A 100 6.83 -10.14 13.08
C LEU A 100 6.42 -9.87 11.62
N PRO A 101 6.64 -8.66 11.10
CA PRO A 101 6.50 -8.42 9.66
C PRO A 101 7.63 -9.09 8.88
N VAL A 102 7.27 -9.88 7.87
CA VAL A 102 8.23 -10.69 7.10
C VAL A 102 8.44 -10.15 5.69
N LEU A 103 7.35 -9.90 4.96
CA LEU A 103 7.42 -9.55 3.55
C LEU A 103 6.29 -8.61 3.15
N GLN A 104 6.62 -7.58 2.36
CA GLN A 104 5.66 -6.81 1.60
C GLN A 104 5.69 -7.25 0.14
N LEU A 105 4.54 -7.64 -0.41
CA LEU A 105 4.37 -7.95 -1.83
C LEU A 105 3.24 -7.08 -2.40
N HIS A 106 3.61 -5.98 -3.07
CA HIS A 106 2.65 -5.00 -3.59
C HIS A 106 1.66 -4.47 -2.53
N ASP A 107 0.42 -4.94 -2.58
CA ASP A 107 -0.72 -4.63 -1.70
C ASP A 107 -0.98 -5.70 -0.63
N GLU A 108 -0.07 -6.66 -0.50
CA GLU A 108 -0.07 -7.69 0.54
C GLU A 108 1.10 -7.51 1.51
N VAL A 109 0.86 -7.88 2.77
CA VAL A 109 1.89 -7.95 3.81
C VAL A 109 1.75 -9.27 4.55
N ILE A 110 2.88 -9.95 4.73
CA ILE A 110 2.99 -11.25 5.39
C ILE A 110 3.61 -11.02 6.77
N PHE A 111 2.97 -11.62 7.76
CA PHE A 111 3.45 -11.65 9.14
C PHE A 111 3.69 -13.08 9.58
N GLU A 112 4.71 -13.27 10.39
CA GLU A 112 4.85 -14.44 11.26
C GLU A 112 4.26 -14.04 12.61
N VAL A 113 3.33 -14.84 13.12
CA VAL A 113 2.54 -14.50 14.32
C VAL A 113 2.48 -15.71 15.23
N ARG A 114 2.71 -15.48 16.51
CA ARG A 114 2.58 -16.52 17.52
C ARG A 114 1.11 -16.96 17.63
N THR A 115 0.87 -18.27 17.62
CA THR A 115 -0.49 -18.84 17.54
C THR A 115 -1.41 -18.32 18.64
N GLU A 116 -0.87 -18.09 19.84
CA GLU A 116 -1.60 -17.62 21.02
C GLU A 116 -2.20 -16.22 20.84
N VAL A 117 -1.53 -15.34 20.06
CA VAL A 117 -1.99 -13.96 19.82
C VAL A 117 -2.64 -13.76 18.45
N LEU A 118 -2.74 -14.82 17.63
CA LEU A 118 -3.18 -14.73 16.23
C LEU A 118 -4.48 -13.94 16.06
N THR A 119 -5.50 -14.25 16.86
CA THR A 119 -6.81 -13.59 16.77
C THR A 119 -6.74 -12.10 17.13
N GLU A 120 -5.96 -11.76 18.15
CA GLU A 120 -5.78 -10.37 18.61
C GLU A 120 -5.00 -9.56 17.57
N ALA A 121 -3.85 -10.08 17.14
CA ALA A 121 -3.02 -9.49 16.09
C ALA A 121 -3.84 -9.28 14.81
N ALA A 122 -4.64 -10.27 14.41
CA ALA A 122 -5.43 -10.17 13.19
C ALA A 122 -6.53 -9.09 13.29
N LYS A 123 -7.20 -8.95 14.43
CA LYS A 123 -8.16 -7.85 14.68
C LYS A 123 -7.48 -6.48 14.61
N LEU A 124 -6.32 -6.34 15.27
CA LEU A 124 -5.55 -5.10 15.26
C LEU A 124 -5.14 -4.74 13.83
N ILE A 125 -4.50 -5.68 13.12
CA ILE A 125 -4.00 -5.47 11.75
C ILE A 125 -5.15 -5.06 10.82
N LYS A 126 -6.26 -5.80 10.84
CA LYS A 126 -7.44 -5.49 10.02
C LYS A 126 -7.97 -4.08 10.31
N SER A 127 -8.19 -3.75 11.58
CA SER A 127 -8.72 -2.45 11.99
C SER A 127 -7.81 -1.29 11.55
N VAL A 128 -6.49 -1.43 11.77
CA VAL A 128 -5.51 -0.40 11.42
C VAL A 128 -5.44 -0.21 9.91
N MET A 129 -5.34 -1.30 9.14
CA MET A 129 -5.23 -1.20 7.68
C MET A 129 -6.49 -0.62 7.02
N GLU A 130 -7.69 -0.98 7.51
CA GLU A 130 -8.97 -0.47 6.96
C GLU A 130 -9.21 1.01 7.31
N SER A 131 -8.59 1.51 8.39
CA SER A 131 -8.77 2.90 8.87
C SER A 131 -7.60 3.83 8.57
N ALA A 132 -6.47 3.31 8.05
CA ALA A 132 -5.24 4.08 7.82
C ALA A 132 -5.42 5.31 6.92
N VAL A 133 -6.37 5.29 5.99
CA VAL A 133 -6.66 6.40 5.09
C VAL A 133 -8.17 6.60 4.94
N LYS A 134 -8.62 7.85 5.10
CA LYS A 134 -9.99 8.25 4.82
C LYS A 134 -10.22 8.45 3.32
N LEU A 135 -10.95 7.55 2.70
CA LEU A 135 -11.37 7.63 1.29
C LEU A 135 -12.89 7.65 1.17
N LYS A 136 -13.41 7.96 -0.03
CA LYS A 136 -14.85 7.87 -0.33
C LYS A 136 -15.35 6.42 -0.32
N ALA A 137 -14.51 5.48 -0.71
CA ALA A 137 -14.77 4.05 -0.65
C ALA A 137 -14.14 3.45 0.61
N LYS A 138 -14.77 2.41 1.16
CA LYS A 138 -14.19 1.63 2.25
C LYS A 138 -13.03 0.78 1.72
N LEU A 139 -11.94 0.73 2.48
CA LEU A 139 -10.85 -0.22 2.25
C LEU A 139 -11.21 -1.51 2.98
N LEU A 140 -11.25 -2.63 2.24
CA LEU A 140 -11.53 -3.95 2.81
C LEU A 140 -10.23 -4.74 2.86
N VAL A 141 -9.94 -5.35 4.01
CA VAL A 141 -8.75 -6.18 4.20
C VAL A 141 -9.16 -7.64 4.30
N HIS A 142 -8.64 -8.44 3.37
CA HIS A 142 -8.78 -9.89 3.38
C HIS A 142 -7.61 -10.51 4.13
N MET A 143 -7.91 -11.39 5.07
CA MET A 143 -6.90 -12.05 5.89
C MET A 143 -6.88 -13.54 5.61
N ARG A 144 -5.68 -14.12 5.62
CA ARG A 144 -5.44 -15.55 5.57
C ARG A 144 -4.41 -15.92 6.62
N ALA A 145 -4.52 -17.11 7.19
CA ALA A 145 -3.58 -17.61 8.18
C ALA A 145 -3.37 -19.12 7.99
N GLY A 146 -2.16 -19.60 8.30
CA GLY A 146 -1.79 -21.00 8.20
C GLY A 146 -0.35 -21.23 8.66
N PRO A 147 0.07 -22.49 8.84
CA PRO A 147 1.40 -22.85 9.32
C PRO A 147 2.51 -22.58 8.29
N SER A 148 2.15 -22.47 7.01
CA SER A 148 3.04 -22.13 5.90
C SER A 148 2.31 -21.24 4.90
N TRP A 149 3.05 -20.49 4.07
CA TRP A 149 2.46 -19.61 3.06
C TRP A 149 1.55 -20.37 2.08
N GLY A 150 1.93 -21.60 1.69
CA GLY A 150 1.13 -22.44 0.79
C GLY A 150 -0.17 -23.00 1.41
N GLU A 151 -0.28 -23.01 2.75
CA GLU A 151 -1.39 -23.63 3.47
C GLU A 151 -2.35 -22.60 4.12
N MET A 152 -2.16 -21.31 3.84
CA MET A 152 -2.98 -20.25 4.43
C MET A 152 -4.45 -20.36 4.00
N LYS A 153 -5.36 -20.42 4.98
CA LYS A 153 -6.81 -20.43 4.76
C LYS A 153 -7.43 -19.06 5.09
N PRO A 154 -8.56 -18.69 4.46
CA PRO A 154 -9.27 -17.47 4.82
C PRO A 154 -9.53 -17.40 6.32
N LEU A 155 -9.16 -16.28 6.93
CA LEU A 155 -9.37 -16.01 8.34
C LEU A 155 -10.54 -15.03 8.48
N VAL A 156 -11.60 -15.47 9.16
CA VAL A 156 -12.80 -14.68 9.43
C VAL A 156 -12.74 -14.19 10.87
N ILE A 157 -12.86 -12.88 11.07
CA ILE A 157 -12.68 -12.19 12.36
C ILE A 157 -13.71 -11.09 12.52
#